data_AF-A0A3M2DJY0-F1
#
_entry.id   AF-A0A3M2DJY0-F1
#
_cell.length_a   1.000
_cell.length_b   1.000
_cell.length_c   1.000
_cell.angle_alpha   90.00
_cell.angle_beta   90.00
_cell.angle_gamma   90.00
#
_symmetry.space_group_name_H-M   'P 1'
#
loop_
_entity.id
_entity.type
_entity.pdbx_description
1 polymer ?
#
loop_
_entity_poly.entity_id
_entity_poly.type
_entity_poly.pdbx_seq_one_letter_code
_entity_poly.pdbx_strand_id
1 'polypeptide(L)' 'MIYTFRAKSAESAAHVRAIAYPSAKTFDQWFEDGNWWIKVWTEDRSLPHKVRRCASLERREW' A
#
# COMPACT_ATOMS: atom_id res chain seq x y z
N MET A 1 -8.69 4.26 8.64
CA MET A 1 -7.40 4.93 8.47
C MET A 1 -6.93 4.74 7.05
N ILE A 2 -6.31 5.75 6.43
CA ILE A 2 -5.81 5.66 5.06
C ILE A 2 -4.29 5.59 5.11
N TYR A 3 -3.71 4.61 4.41
CA TYR A 3 -2.27 4.46 4.23
C TYR A 3 -1.92 4.62 2.77
N THR A 4 -0.77 5.22 2.49
CA THR A 4 -0.17 5.27 1.16
C THR A 4 1.16 4.55 1.20
N PHE A 5 1.32 3.53 0.37
CA PHE A 5 2.53 2.74 0.27
C PHE A 5 3.20 2.98 -1.07
N ARG A 6 4.53 2.99 -1.07
CA ARG A 6 5.38 3.03 -2.26
C ARG A 6 6.12 1.71 -2.42
N ALA A 7 5.96 1.10 -3.57
CA ALA A 7 6.61 -0.14 -3.99
C ALA A 7 7.49 0.13 -5.23
N LYS A 8 8.71 -0.43 -5.25
CA LYS A 8 9.66 -0.25 -6.36
C LYS A 8 9.36 -1.11 -7.59
N SER A 9 8.46 -2.08 -7.46
CA SER A 9 8.11 -3.01 -8.53
C SER A 9 6.63 -3.40 -8.48
N ALA A 10 6.11 -3.87 -9.62
CA ALA A 10 4.74 -4.38 -9.71
C ALA A 10 4.51 -5.59 -8.78
N GLU A 11 5.51 -6.45 -8.63
CA GLU A 11 5.45 -7.60 -7.71
C GLU A 11 5.33 -7.16 -6.25
N SER A 12 6.12 -6.17 -5.85
CA SER A 12 6.04 -5.60 -4.51
C SER A 12 4.65 -4.99 -4.25
N ALA A 13 4.08 -4.29 -5.23
CA ALA A 13 2.73 -3.76 -5.15
C ALA A 13 1.67 -4.86 -5.04
N ALA A 14 1.82 -5.95 -5.80
CA ALA A 14 0.94 -7.13 -5.72
C ALA A 14 0.98 -7.78 -4.33
N HIS A 15 2.15 -7.86 -3.68
CA HIS A 15 2.26 -8.33 -2.30
C HIS A 15 1.54 -7.41 -1.31
N VAL A 16 1.69 -6.08 -1.42
CA VAL A 16 0.93 -5.12 -0.59
C VAL A 16 -0.57 -5.36 -0.75
N ARG A 17 -1.04 -5.50 -1.99
CA ARG A 17 -2.44 -5.78 -2.30
C ARG A 17 -2.90 -7.07 -1.65
N ALA A 18 -2.17 -8.18 -1.82
CA ALA A 18 -2.53 -9.47 -1.23
C ALA A 18 -2.64 -9.42 0.30
N ILE A 19 -1.73 -8.71 0.96
CA ILE A 19 -1.73 -8.52 2.42
C ILE A 19 -2.90 -7.63 2.88
N ALA A 20 -3.20 -6.57 2.13
CA ALA A 20 -4.23 -5.59 2.47
C ALA A 20 -5.66 -6.06 2.13
N TYR A 21 -5.84 -6.89 1.10
CA TYR A 21 -7.13 -7.29 0.55
C TYR A 21 -8.14 -7.81 1.60
N PRO A 22 -7.75 -8.60 2.61
CA PRO A 22 -8.70 -9.12 3.60
C PRO A 22 -9.30 -8.05 4.54
N SER A 23 -8.63 -6.91 4.72
CA SER A 23 -9.02 -5.88 5.69
C SER A 23 -9.23 -4.49 5.07
N ALA A 24 -9.02 -4.34 3.76
CA ALA A 24 -9.22 -3.08 3.05
C ALA A 24 -10.71 -2.81 2.78
N LYS A 25 -11.17 -1.61 3.13
CA LYS A 25 -12.48 -1.07 2.71
C LYS A 25 -12.41 -0.56 1.27
N THR A 26 -11.34 0.15 0.94
CA THR A 26 -11.04 0.60 -0.43
C THR A 26 -9.55 0.45 -0.73
N PHE A 27 -9.26 0.29 -2.01
CA PHE A 27 -7.94 0.05 -2.54
C PHE A 27 -7.79 0.76 -3.88
N ASP A 28 -6.73 1.54 -4.03
CA ASP A 28 -6.38 2.21 -5.28
C ASP A 28 -4.87 2.03 -5.54
N GLN A 29 -4.50 1.80 -6.80
CA GLN A 29 -3.11 1.64 -7.20
C GLN A 29 -2.82 2.36 -8.53
N TRP A 30 -1.67 3.00 -8.63
CA TRP A 30 -1.21 3.67 -9.85
C TRP A 30 0.32 3.65 -9.93
N PHE A 31 0.85 3.93 -11.11
CA PHE A 31 2.29 4.00 -11.37
C PHE A 31 2.70 5.44 -11.67
N GLU A 32 3.69 5.95 -10.96
CA GLU A 32 4.17 7.33 -11.06
C GLU A 32 5.64 7.39 -10.67
N ASP A 33 6.45 8.18 -11.41
CA ASP A 33 7.89 8.39 -11.14
C ASP A 33 8.67 7.09 -10.96
N GLY A 34 8.39 6.07 -11.77
CA GLY A 34 9.06 4.77 -11.70
C GLY A 34 8.66 3.91 -10.49
N ASN A 35 7.66 4.32 -9.70
CA ASN A 35 7.21 3.62 -8.50
C ASN A 35 5.73 3.25 -8.60
N TRP A 36 5.38 2.12 -7.99
CA TRP A 36 4.00 1.75 -7.76
C TRP A 36 3.51 2.33 -6.44
N TRP A 37 2.40 3.03 -6.50
CA TRP A 37 1.75 3.61 -5.35
C TRP A 37 0.47 2.85 -5.03
N ILE A 38 0.22 2.65 -3.74
CA ILE A 38 -0.92 1.90 -3.24
C ILE A 38 -1.58 2.69 -2.12
N LYS A 39 -2.82 3.12 -2.31
CA LYS A 39 -3.64 3.76 -1.27
C LYS A 39 -4.62 2.75 -0.72
N VAL A 40 -4.55 2.50 0.59
CA VAL A 40 -5.39 1.52 1.28
C VAL A 40 -6.16 2.21 2.39
N TRP A 41 -7.49 2.12 2.36
CA TRP A 41 -8.32 2.44 3.51
C TRP A 41 -8.62 1.17 4.29
N THR A 42 -8.17 1.08 5.53
CA THR A 42 -8.46 -0.06 6.43
C THR A 42 -8.63 0.40 7.88
N GLU A 43 -9.22 -0.46 8.71
CA GLU A 43 -9.21 -0.33 10.18
C GLU A 43 -8.06 -1.12 10.82
N ASP A 44 -7.36 -1.95 10.03
CA ASP A 44 -6.19 -2.69 10.47
C ASP A 44 -5.00 -1.74 10.71
N ARG A 45 -4.75 -1.43 11.99
CA ARG A 45 -3.63 -0.59 12.42
C ARG A 45 -2.27 -1.28 12.25
N SER A 46 -2.25 -2.60 12.08
CA SER A 46 -1.02 -3.36 11.89
C SER A 46 -0.59 -3.47 10.42
N LEU A 47 -1.41 -2.99 9.48
CA LEU A 47 -1.13 -3.10 8.04
C LEU A 47 0.26 -2.57 7.64
N PRO A 48 0.72 -1.38 8.10
CA PRO A 48 2.06 -0.89 7.76
C PRO A 48 3.18 -1.84 8.18
N HIS A 49 3.03 -2.52 9.32
CA HIS A 49 4.01 -3.49 9.78
C HIS A 49 4.02 -4.75 8.92
N LYS A 50 2.85 -5.22 8.47
CA LYS A 50 2.71 -6.40 7.62
C LYS A 50 3.33 -6.20 6.24
N VAL A 51 3.22 -4.99 5.67
CA VAL A 51 3.70 -4.68 4.31
C VAL A 51 5.11 -4.10 4.26
N ARG A 52 5.77 -3.85 5.40
CA ARG A 52 7.09 -3.20 5.47
C ARG A 52 8.20 -3.87 4.64
N ARG A 53 8.05 -5.16 4.32
CA ARG A 53 9.04 -5.93 3.54
C ARG A 53 8.90 -5.69 2.03
N CYS A 54 7.70 -5.32 1.56
CA CYS A 54 7.42 -5.13 0.14
C CYS A 54 7.21 -3.65 -0.22
N ALA A 55 6.84 -2.78 0.72
CA ALA A 55 6.65 -1.37 0.44
C ALA A 55 7.00 -0.46 1.62
N SER A 56 7.32 0.79 1.30
CA SER A 56 7.55 1.84 2.28
C SER A 56 6.26 2.60 2.52
N LEU A 57 5.95 2.91 3.78
CA LEU A 57 4.84 3.79 4.13
C LEU A 57 5.25 5.24 3.86
N GLU A 58 4.49 5.95 3.05
CA GLU A 58 4.74 7.34 2.68
C GLU A 58 3.58 8.22 3.16
N ARG A 59 3.89 9.44 3.58
CA ARG A 59 2.87 10.48 3.78
C ARG A 59 2.78 11.30 2.50
N ARG A 60 1.68 11.17 1.77
CA ARG A 60 1.29 12.12 0.72
C ARG A 60 0.08 12.89 1.23
N GLU A 61 0.18 14.21 1.20
CA GLU A 61 -0.97 15.08 1.36
C GLU A 61 -1.79 14.97 0.07
N TRP A 62 -3.06 14.56 0.22
CA TRP A 62 -4.01 14.34 -0.87
C TRP A 62 -5.11 15.39 -0.78
#